data_AF-A0A1I5D6E4-F1
#
_entry.id   AF-A0A1I5D6E4-F1
#
_cell.length_a   1.000
_cell.length_b   1.000
_cell.length_c   1.000
_cell.angle_alpha   90.00
_cell.angle_beta   90.00
_cell.angle_gamma   90.00
#
_symmetry.space_group_name_H-M   'P 1'
#
loop_
_entity.id
_entity.type
_entity.pdbx_description
1 polymer ?
#
loop_
_entity_poly.entity_id
_entity_poly.type
_entity_poly.pdbx_seq_one_letter_code
_entity_poly.pdbx_strand_id
1 'polypeptide(L)'
;MKDEKTEDHILNAAERVFQRKGMDGARMQEIANEAGINKAMLHYYYRSKRFLFEAVFTKAFSLIAPEINKVVNDDTDLFEKIRDFTYSYISFTQKHPYLPNFIIQELNRDSDFINVLQTKKGFPDFRKFQAQVEKEVRDGKIRSIKAEQLFIHLLSLNIFPFLAAPLIKGFLKINDRTYKQLMEERKEEISNILINHIKVKE
;
A
#
# COMPACT_ATOMS: atom_id res chain seq x y z
N MET A 1 -19.65 -22.21 -0.89
CA MET A 1 -20.14 -21.77 0.43
C MET A 1 -19.41 -22.36 1.64
N LYS A 2 -19.33 -23.69 1.87
CA LYS A 2 -18.59 -24.23 3.05
C LYS A 2 -17.07 -24.14 2.86
N ASP A 3 -16.58 -24.45 1.65
CA ASP A 3 -15.14 -24.39 1.33
C ASP A 3 -14.58 -22.97 1.23
N GLU A 4 -15.32 -22.01 0.64
CA GLU A 4 -14.89 -20.60 0.56
C GLU A 4 -14.69 -19.99 1.95
N LYS A 5 -15.57 -20.29 2.91
CA LYS A 5 -15.41 -19.82 4.30
C LYS A 5 -14.17 -20.41 4.97
N THR A 6 -13.84 -21.67 4.67
CA THR A 6 -12.65 -22.33 5.19
C THR A 6 -11.38 -21.77 4.58
N GLU A 7 -11.38 -21.50 3.28
CA GLU A 7 -10.26 -20.86 2.59
C GLU A 7 -9.99 -19.43 3.12
N ASP A 8 -11.03 -18.62 3.30
CA ASP A 8 -10.91 -17.29 3.91
C ASP A 8 -10.37 -17.36 5.34
N HIS A 9 -10.80 -18.35 6.12
CA HIS A 9 -10.27 -18.60 7.46
C HIS A 9 -8.77 -18.93 7.43
N ILE A 10 -8.35 -19.79 6.50
CA ILE A 10 -6.94 -20.13 6.29
C ILE A 10 -6.13 -18.89 5.92
N LEU A 11 -6.61 -18.08 4.97
CA LEU A 11 -5.93 -16.86 4.55
C LEU A 11 -5.79 -15.85 5.68
N ASN A 12 -6.84 -15.63 6.47
CA ASN A 12 -6.80 -14.72 7.61
C ASN A 12 -5.84 -15.20 8.71
N ALA A 13 -5.77 -16.52 8.96
CA ALA A 13 -4.82 -17.10 9.90
C ALA A 13 -3.38 -16.98 9.39
N ALA A 14 -3.16 -17.31 8.12
CA ALA A 14 -1.86 -17.19 7.46
C ALA A 14 -1.37 -15.74 7.48
N GLU A 15 -2.24 -14.79 7.17
CA GLU A 15 -1.96 -13.35 7.24
C GLU A 15 -1.44 -12.94 8.63
N ARG A 16 -2.13 -13.34 9.71
CA ARG A 16 -1.68 -13.03 11.07
C ARG A 16 -0.31 -13.65 11.41
N VAL A 17 -0.05 -14.87 10.95
CA VAL A 17 1.25 -15.53 11.20
C VAL A 17 2.36 -14.85 10.39
N PHE A 18 2.12 -14.56 9.11
CA PHE A 18 3.09 -13.91 8.23
C PHE A 18 3.38 -12.47 8.65
N GLN A 19 2.39 -11.68 9.09
CA GLN A 19 2.64 -10.35 9.63
C GLN A 19 3.57 -10.37 10.86
N ARG A 20 3.50 -11.41 11.69
CA ARG A 20 4.34 -11.54 12.90
C ARG A 20 5.74 -12.07 12.62
N LYS A 21 5.90 -12.95 11.63
CA LYS A 21 7.14 -13.74 11.44
C LYS A 21 7.79 -13.62 10.06
N GLY A 22 7.14 -12.94 9.11
CA GLY A 22 7.46 -12.97 7.69
C GLY A 22 7.25 -14.36 7.07
N MET A 23 7.50 -14.47 5.75
CA MET A 23 7.39 -15.74 5.04
C MET A 23 8.33 -16.82 5.59
N ASP A 24 9.60 -16.48 5.84
CA ASP A 24 10.63 -17.46 6.21
C ASP A 24 10.43 -18.00 7.63
N GLY A 25 10.10 -17.13 8.58
CA GLY A 25 9.92 -17.49 9.98
C GLY A 25 8.63 -18.25 10.26
N ALA A 26 7.63 -18.17 9.38
CA ALA A 26 6.36 -18.87 9.52
C ALA A 26 6.47 -20.37 9.17
N ARG A 27 5.79 -21.22 9.94
CA ARG A 27 5.65 -22.65 9.66
C ARG A 27 4.21 -23.01 9.31
N MET A 28 4.01 -23.91 8.35
CA MET A 28 2.68 -24.40 7.96
C MET A 28 1.87 -24.97 9.13
N GLN A 29 2.54 -25.62 10.09
CA GLN A 29 1.86 -26.14 11.29
C GLN A 29 1.30 -25.01 12.17
N GLU A 30 2.01 -23.89 12.29
CA GLU A 30 1.55 -22.74 13.09
C GLU A 30 0.32 -22.09 12.46
N ILE A 31 0.30 -22.00 11.13
CA ILE A 31 -0.85 -21.49 10.37
C ILE A 31 -2.06 -22.41 10.53
N ALA A 32 -1.86 -23.72 10.44
CA ALA A 32 -2.94 -24.69 10.64
C ALA A 32 -3.54 -24.56 12.05
N ASN A 33 -2.68 -24.44 13.07
CA ASN A 33 -3.10 -24.23 14.46
C ASN A 33 -3.87 -22.90 14.62
N GLU A 34 -3.37 -21.81 14.05
CA GLU A 34 -4.03 -20.49 14.06
C GLU A 34 -5.38 -20.50 13.33
N ALA A 35 -5.52 -21.32 12.29
CA ALA A 35 -6.76 -21.52 11.54
C ALA A 35 -7.74 -22.51 12.21
N GLY A 36 -7.30 -23.23 13.26
CA GLY A 36 -8.10 -24.26 13.91
C GLY A 36 -8.34 -25.51 13.04
N ILE A 37 -7.43 -25.79 12.10
CA ILE A 37 -7.51 -26.96 11.21
C ILE A 37 -6.28 -27.83 11.34
N ASN A 38 -6.35 -29.07 10.84
CA ASN A 38 -5.16 -29.92 10.76
C ASN A 38 -4.28 -29.53 9.55
N LYS A 39 -2.99 -29.87 9.63
CA LYS A 39 -2.00 -29.53 8.59
C LYS A 39 -2.29 -30.20 7.24
N ALA A 40 -2.89 -31.39 7.21
CA ALA A 40 -3.25 -32.07 5.97
C ALA A 40 -4.33 -31.29 5.21
N MET A 41 -5.34 -30.77 5.92
CA MET A 41 -6.38 -29.89 5.36
C MET A 41 -5.77 -28.59 4.85
N LEU A 42 -4.81 -27.99 5.56
CA LEU A 42 -4.10 -26.82 5.04
C LEU A 42 -3.38 -27.12 3.72
N HIS A 43 -2.71 -28.27 3.61
CA HIS A 43 -2.04 -28.69 2.38
C HIS A 43 -3.01 -29.02 1.23
N TYR A 44 -4.24 -29.43 1.55
CA TYR A 44 -5.29 -29.63 0.56
C TYR A 44 -5.65 -28.33 -0.16
N TYR A 45 -5.81 -27.22 0.58
CA TYR A 45 -6.05 -25.89 -0.03
C TYR A 45 -4.78 -25.28 -0.62
N TYR A 46 -3.66 -25.33 0.11
CA TYR A 46 -2.41 -24.69 -0.27
C TYR A 46 -1.25 -25.68 -0.24
N ARG A 47 -0.86 -26.15 -1.44
CA ARG A 47 0.19 -27.17 -1.63
C ARG A 47 1.53 -26.78 -1.01
N SER A 48 1.86 -25.49 -0.97
CA SER A 48 3.11 -24.99 -0.41
C SER A 48 2.90 -23.71 0.41
N LYS A 49 3.84 -23.43 1.33
CA LYS A 49 3.90 -22.17 2.08
C LYS A 49 3.99 -20.96 1.14
N ARG A 50 4.70 -21.11 0.00
CA ARG A 50 4.84 -20.04 -0.99
C ARG A 50 3.52 -19.69 -1.65
N PHE A 51 2.73 -20.66 -2.11
CA PHE A 51 1.43 -20.38 -2.71
C PHE A 51 0.46 -19.74 -1.70
N LEU A 52 0.46 -20.20 -0.45
CA LEU A 52 -0.33 -19.57 0.61
C LEU A 52 0.12 -18.13 0.86
N PHE A 53 1.43 -17.90 0.88
CA PHE A 53 1.98 -16.55 1.06
C PHE A 53 1.64 -15.64 -0.12
N GLU A 54 1.79 -16.10 -1.37
CA GLU A 54 1.40 -15.36 -2.58
C GLU A 54 -0.08 -14.96 -2.54
N ALA A 55 -0.96 -15.84 -2.06
CA ALA A 55 -2.38 -15.56 -1.90
C ALA A 55 -2.63 -14.49 -0.82
N VAL A 56 -1.99 -14.60 0.35
CA VAL A 56 -2.05 -13.57 1.41
C VAL A 56 -1.51 -12.23 0.93
N PHE A 57 -0.36 -12.23 0.25
CA PHE A 57 0.28 -11.03 -0.27
C PHE A 57 -0.59 -10.36 -1.34
N THR A 58 -1.15 -11.14 -2.27
CA THR A 58 -2.10 -10.65 -3.28
C THR A 58 -3.33 -10.04 -2.62
N LYS A 59 -3.88 -10.69 -1.59
CA LYS A 59 -5.01 -10.15 -0.81
C LYS A 59 -4.63 -8.82 -0.16
N ALA A 60 -3.51 -8.74 0.55
CA ALA A 60 -3.02 -7.52 1.17
C ALA A 60 -2.82 -6.38 0.16
N PHE A 61 -2.18 -6.66 -0.97
CA PHE A 61 -1.99 -5.67 -2.04
C PHE A 61 -3.32 -5.22 -2.64
N SER A 62 -4.28 -6.13 -2.84
CA SER A 62 -5.60 -5.79 -3.38
C SER A 62 -6.40 -4.82 -2.51
N LEU A 63 -6.10 -4.73 -1.22
CA LEU A 63 -6.71 -3.77 -0.31
C LEU A 63 -6.18 -2.34 -0.53
N ILE A 64 -4.86 -2.19 -0.80
CA ILE A 64 -4.23 -0.87 -0.97
C ILE A 64 -4.19 -0.41 -2.43
N ALA A 65 -4.20 -1.33 -3.39
CA ALA A 65 -4.12 -1.05 -4.82
C ALA A 65 -5.20 -0.06 -5.31
N PRO A 66 -6.46 -0.08 -4.84
CA PRO A 66 -7.45 0.92 -5.24
C PRO A 66 -7.04 2.35 -4.91
N GLU A 67 -6.35 2.58 -3.78
CA GLU A 67 -5.91 3.91 -3.38
C GLU A 67 -4.79 4.44 -4.29
N ILE A 68 -3.87 3.58 -4.71
CA ILE A 68 -2.86 3.94 -5.72
C ILE A 68 -3.49 4.09 -7.11
N ASN A 69 -4.48 3.27 -7.47
CA ASN A 69 -5.15 3.36 -8.77
C ASN A 69 -5.88 4.68 -8.96
N LYS A 70 -6.54 5.20 -7.92
CA LYS A 70 -7.24 6.48 -7.99
C LYS A 70 -6.32 7.60 -8.46
N VAL A 71 -5.07 7.67 -7.98
CA VAL A 71 -4.16 8.74 -8.43
C VAL A 71 -3.69 8.54 -9.87
N VAL A 72 -3.42 7.29 -10.28
CA VAL A 72 -2.80 7.07 -11.60
C VAL A 72 -3.81 6.93 -12.74
N ASN A 73 -5.04 6.48 -12.46
CA ASN A 73 -6.02 6.09 -13.48
C ASN A 73 -7.27 6.98 -13.55
N ASP A 74 -7.51 7.88 -12.60
CA ASP A 74 -8.67 8.77 -12.63
C ASP A 74 -8.57 9.84 -13.74
N ASP A 75 -9.65 10.53 -14.11
CA ASP A 75 -9.68 11.59 -15.13
C ASP A 75 -9.77 13.02 -14.53
N THR A 76 -9.81 13.13 -13.21
CA THR A 76 -9.83 14.39 -12.46
C THR A 76 -8.58 15.25 -12.69
N ASP A 77 -8.71 16.53 -12.35
CA ASP A 77 -7.62 17.51 -12.38
C ASP A 77 -6.43 17.03 -11.52
N LEU A 78 -5.19 17.32 -11.94
CA LEU A 78 -4.00 16.81 -11.26
C LEU A 78 -3.92 17.29 -9.80
N PHE A 79 -4.34 18.52 -9.49
CA PHE A 79 -4.34 19.02 -8.12
C PHE A 79 -5.41 18.33 -7.27
N GLU A 80 -6.56 18.00 -7.85
CA GLU A 80 -7.58 17.19 -7.18
C GLU A 80 -7.04 15.78 -6.90
N LYS A 81 -6.42 15.13 -7.89
CA LYS A 81 -5.76 13.82 -7.70
C LYS A 81 -4.75 13.80 -6.57
N ILE A 82 -3.92 14.84 -6.46
CA ILE A 82 -2.93 14.96 -5.37
C ILE A 82 -3.63 15.03 -4.01
N ARG A 83 -4.70 15.84 -3.89
CA ARG A 83 -5.48 15.95 -2.65
C ARG A 83 -6.18 14.64 -2.30
N ASP A 84 -6.90 14.08 -3.26
CA ASP A 84 -7.69 12.87 -3.07
C ASP A 84 -6.83 11.69 -2.70
N PHE A 85 -5.71 11.49 -3.40
CA PHE A 85 -4.75 10.45 -3.04
C PHE A 85 -4.22 10.61 -1.63
N THR A 86 -3.77 11.82 -1.27
CA THR A 86 -3.18 12.07 0.05
C THR A 86 -4.22 11.80 1.14
N TYR A 87 -5.43 12.28 0.94
CA TYR A 87 -6.52 12.10 1.90
C TYR A 87 -6.94 10.63 2.02
N SER A 88 -7.15 9.96 0.88
CA SER A 88 -7.66 8.60 0.82
C SER A 88 -6.62 7.59 1.29
N TYR A 89 -5.35 7.73 0.87
CA TYR A 89 -4.25 6.86 1.27
C TYR A 89 -4.00 6.93 2.77
N ILE A 90 -3.91 8.13 3.35
CA ILE A 90 -3.67 8.29 4.80
C ILE A 90 -4.86 7.75 5.59
N SER A 91 -6.10 8.09 5.19
CA SER A 91 -7.32 7.61 5.86
C SER A 91 -7.44 6.09 5.84
N PHE A 92 -7.09 5.48 4.71
CA PHE A 92 -7.07 4.03 4.54
C PHE A 92 -5.97 3.40 5.40
N THR A 93 -4.75 3.94 5.34
CA THR A 93 -3.61 3.40 6.07
C THR A 93 -3.77 3.50 7.59
N GLN A 94 -4.41 4.55 8.12
CA GLN A 94 -4.73 4.62 9.55
C GLN A 94 -5.71 3.54 10.01
N LYS A 95 -6.55 3.00 9.11
CA LYS A 95 -7.42 1.84 9.38
C LYS A 95 -6.66 0.52 9.23
N HIS A 96 -5.63 0.49 8.38
CA HIS A 96 -4.83 -0.69 8.06
C HIS A 96 -3.31 -0.43 8.18
N PRO A 97 -2.80 -0.05 9.38
CA PRO A 97 -1.44 0.50 9.53
C PRO A 97 -0.32 -0.50 9.23
N TYR A 98 -0.62 -1.79 9.22
CA TYR A 98 0.34 -2.84 8.90
C TYR A 98 0.63 -2.96 7.39
N LEU A 99 -0.30 -2.55 6.52
CA LEU A 99 -0.25 -2.86 5.10
C LEU A 99 0.99 -2.30 4.38
N PRO A 100 1.34 -1.00 4.52
CA PRO A 100 2.49 -0.46 3.80
C PRO A 100 3.79 -1.14 4.20
N ASN A 101 3.97 -1.37 5.52
CA ASN A 101 5.19 -2.03 6.01
C ASN A 101 5.28 -3.47 5.51
N PHE A 102 4.18 -4.24 5.60
CA PHE A 102 4.14 -5.61 5.11
C PHE A 102 4.46 -5.68 3.61
N ILE A 103 3.81 -4.85 2.78
CA ILE A 103 4.01 -4.89 1.33
C ILE A 103 5.45 -4.51 0.96
N ILE A 104 5.98 -3.41 1.49
CA ILE A 104 7.32 -2.93 1.16
C ILE A 104 8.41 -3.90 1.66
N GLN A 105 8.25 -4.43 2.87
CA GLN A 105 9.20 -5.39 3.43
C GLN A 105 9.30 -6.65 2.57
N GLU A 106 8.17 -7.18 2.11
CA GLU A 106 8.13 -8.42 1.34
C GLU A 106 8.57 -8.21 -0.11
N LEU A 107 8.26 -7.06 -0.73
CA LEU A 107 8.83 -6.69 -2.03
C LEU A 107 10.36 -6.51 -1.97
N ASN A 108 10.89 -5.97 -0.88
CA ASN A 108 12.34 -5.84 -0.69
C ASN A 108 13.01 -7.19 -0.42
N ARG A 109 12.29 -8.15 0.17
CA ARG A 109 12.80 -9.51 0.42
C ARG A 109 12.81 -10.35 -0.84
N ASP A 110 11.75 -10.26 -1.65
CA ASP A 110 11.59 -10.98 -2.89
C ASP A 110 10.88 -10.08 -3.91
N SER A 111 11.65 -9.56 -4.85
CA SER A 111 11.13 -8.69 -5.90
C SER A 111 10.18 -9.41 -6.86
N ASP A 112 10.20 -10.74 -6.96
CA ASP A 112 9.34 -11.48 -7.89
C ASP A 112 7.85 -11.34 -7.56
N PHE A 113 7.53 -10.97 -6.32
CA PHE A 113 6.16 -10.62 -5.96
C PHE A 113 5.60 -9.47 -6.81
N ILE A 114 6.43 -8.53 -7.27
CA ILE A 114 5.95 -7.46 -8.16
C ILE A 114 5.47 -8.02 -9.50
N ASN A 115 6.16 -9.05 -10.02
CA ASN A 115 5.80 -9.68 -11.29
C ASN A 115 4.44 -10.36 -11.18
N VAL A 116 4.18 -11.02 -10.04
CA VAL A 116 2.86 -11.61 -9.75
C VAL A 116 1.78 -10.53 -9.72
N LEU A 117 2.03 -9.40 -9.04
CA LEU A 117 1.06 -8.30 -8.93
C LEU A 117 0.76 -7.63 -10.26
N GLN A 118 1.77 -7.45 -11.12
CA GLN A 118 1.61 -6.84 -12.45
C GLN A 118 0.64 -7.62 -13.35
N THR A 119 0.51 -8.94 -13.14
CA THR A 119 -0.47 -9.76 -13.87
C THR A 119 -1.91 -9.63 -13.36
N LYS A 120 -2.12 -9.03 -12.18
CA LYS A 120 -3.45 -8.93 -11.56
C LYS A 120 -4.22 -7.75 -12.12
N LYS A 121 -5.52 -7.97 -12.34
CA LYS A 121 -6.46 -6.91 -12.70
C LYS A 121 -6.47 -5.85 -11.59
N GLY A 122 -6.34 -4.59 -11.97
CA GLY A 122 -6.25 -3.49 -11.01
C GLY A 122 -4.83 -3.24 -10.48
N PHE A 123 -3.78 -3.76 -11.12
CA PHE A 123 -2.46 -3.20 -10.90
C PHE A 123 -2.40 -1.75 -11.44
N PRO A 124 -1.84 -0.79 -10.69
CA PRO A 124 -1.73 0.61 -11.14
C PRO A 124 -0.98 0.76 -12.46
N ASP A 125 -1.55 1.53 -13.39
CA ASP A 125 -0.94 1.85 -14.69
C ASP A 125 -0.44 3.29 -14.68
N PHE A 126 0.87 3.45 -14.82
CA PHE A 126 1.52 4.76 -14.74
C PHE A 126 1.30 5.63 -16.00
N ARG A 127 0.93 5.03 -17.13
CA ARG A 127 0.91 5.72 -18.44
C ARG A 127 -0.05 6.91 -18.47
N LYS A 128 -1.22 6.77 -17.86
CA LYS A 128 -2.24 7.83 -17.86
C LYS A 128 -1.80 9.02 -17.01
N PHE A 129 -1.27 8.77 -15.81
CA PHE A 129 -0.67 9.79 -14.96
C PHE A 129 0.47 10.53 -15.67
N GLN A 130 1.36 9.77 -16.30
CA GLN A 130 2.47 10.34 -17.07
C GLN A 130 1.98 11.28 -18.17
N ALA A 131 1.04 10.83 -19.00
CA ALA A 131 0.47 11.62 -20.09
C ALA A 131 -0.19 12.91 -19.58
N GLN A 132 -0.87 12.87 -18.44
CA GLN A 132 -1.49 14.04 -17.82
C GLN A 132 -0.44 15.05 -17.35
N VAL A 133 0.56 14.62 -16.57
CA VAL A 133 1.60 15.52 -16.05
C VAL A 133 2.35 16.19 -17.20
N GLU A 134 2.73 15.42 -18.22
CA GLU A 134 3.41 15.96 -19.40
C GLU A 134 2.53 16.97 -20.15
N LYS A 135 1.22 16.72 -20.26
CA LYS A 135 0.28 17.66 -20.86
C LYS A 135 0.19 18.96 -20.06
N GLU A 136 0.07 18.90 -18.75
CA GLU A 136 -0.04 20.09 -17.91
C GLU A 136 1.24 20.93 -17.88
N VAL A 137 2.41 20.29 -17.97
CA VAL A 137 3.69 20.98 -18.17
C VAL A 137 3.70 21.69 -19.53
N ARG A 138 3.30 21.01 -20.61
CA ARG A 138 3.25 21.61 -21.96
C ARG A 138 2.28 22.78 -22.04
N ASP A 139 1.13 22.67 -21.38
CA ASP A 139 0.09 23.71 -21.34
C ASP A 139 0.47 24.89 -20.41
N GLY A 140 1.62 24.82 -19.72
CA GLY A 140 2.08 25.85 -18.79
C GLY A 140 1.24 25.96 -17.50
N LYS A 141 0.39 24.96 -17.22
CA LYS A 141 -0.45 24.93 -16.01
C LYS A 141 0.35 24.60 -14.75
N ILE A 142 1.40 23.80 -14.90
CA ILE A 142 2.34 23.45 -13.84
C ILE A 142 3.79 23.71 -14.28
N ARG A 143 4.67 23.87 -13.31
CA ARG A 143 6.13 23.96 -13.50
C ARG A 143 6.65 22.66 -14.09
N SER A 144 7.77 22.76 -14.82
CA SER A 144 8.46 21.59 -15.38
C SER A 144 8.85 20.59 -14.28
N ILE A 145 8.34 19.37 -14.40
CA ILE A 145 8.67 18.22 -13.55
C ILE A 145 8.47 16.94 -14.34
N LYS A 146 9.35 15.95 -14.13
CA LYS A 146 9.14 14.60 -14.66
C LYS A 146 8.03 13.89 -13.88
N ALA A 147 7.12 13.21 -14.57
CA ALA A 147 6.00 12.52 -13.94
C ALA A 147 6.46 11.53 -12.85
N GLU A 148 7.58 10.84 -13.08
CA GLU A 148 8.16 9.88 -12.15
C GLU A 148 8.59 10.56 -10.85
N GLN A 149 9.15 11.76 -10.93
CA GLN A 149 9.57 12.52 -9.73
C GLN A 149 8.35 12.98 -8.93
N LEU A 150 7.31 13.49 -9.61
CA LEU A 150 6.07 13.85 -8.93
C LEU A 150 5.44 12.64 -8.24
N PHE A 151 5.43 11.48 -8.91
CA PHE A 151 4.90 10.24 -8.35
C PHE A 151 5.73 9.74 -7.15
N ILE A 152 7.07 9.79 -7.22
CA ILE A 152 7.95 9.45 -6.11
C ILE A 152 7.72 10.41 -4.93
N HIS A 153 7.52 11.70 -5.15
CA HIS A 153 7.17 12.65 -4.08
C HIS A 153 5.82 12.29 -3.44
N LEU A 154 4.80 11.99 -4.27
CA LEU A 154 3.48 11.52 -3.83
C LEU A 154 3.59 10.30 -2.92
N LEU A 155 4.30 9.26 -3.36
CA LEU A 155 4.48 8.04 -2.57
C LEU A 155 5.34 8.29 -1.33
N SER A 156 6.49 8.94 -1.45
CA SER A 156 7.40 9.12 -0.31
C SER A 156 6.77 9.91 0.83
N LEU A 157 6.12 11.04 0.54
CA LEU A 157 5.53 11.89 1.58
C LEU A 157 4.32 11.27 2.28
N ASN A 158 3.57 10.42 1.57
CA ASN A 158 2.40 9.72 2.08
C ASN A 158 2.73 8.39 2.77
N ILE A 159 3.66 7.61 2.22
CA ILE A 159 3.97 6.24 2.68
C ILE A 159 5.01 6.25 3.80
N PHE A 160 6.08 7.04 3.67
CA PHE A 160 7.21 7.02 4.60
C PHE A 160 6.84 7.23 6.07
N PRO A 161 5.92 8.15 6.45
CA PRO A 161 5.53 8.31 7.84
C PRO A 161 5.08 6.98 8.47
N PHE A 162 4.29 6.18 7.77
CA PHE A 162 3.79 4.90 8.27
C PHE A 162 4.89 3.83 8.37
N LEU A 163 5.82 3.79 7.41
CA LEU A 163 6.97 2.87 7.45
C LEU A 163 7.90 3.20 8.62
N ALA A 164 8.13 4.49 8.88
CA ALA A 164 9.02 4.98 9.92
C ALA A 164 8.28 5.32 11.23
N ALA A 165 7.02 4.90 11.41
CA ALA A 165 6.20 5.33 12.54
C ALA A 165 6.84 5.06 13.92
N PRO A 166 7.45 3.89 14.22
CA PRO A 166 8.14 3.66 15.49
C PRO A 166 9.30 4.63 15.70
N LEU A 167 10.06 4.89 14.64
CA LEU A 167 11.22 5.79 14.65
C LEU A 167 10.78 7.24 14.92
N ILE A 168 9.78 7.72 14.19
CA ILE A 168 9.26 9.09 14.33
C ILE A 168 8.65 9.30 15.73
N LYS A 169 7.83 8.37 16.21
CA LYS A 169 7.27 8.44 17.57
C LYS A 169 8.34 8.46 18.64
N GLY A 170 9.38 7.63 18.49
CA GLY A 170 10.52 7.59 19.41
C GLY A 170 11.29 8.91 19.43
N PHE A 171 11.62 9.46 18.26
CA PHE A 171 12.33 10.75 18.15
C PHE A 171 11.53 11.93 18.71
N LEU A 172 10.24 12.01 18.37
CA LEU A 172 9.36 13.09 18.82
C LEU A 172 8.86 12.88 20.26
N LYS A 173 9.09 11.71 20.86
CA LYS A 173 8.60 11.31 22.19
C LYS A 173 7.07 11.44 22.32
N ILE A 174 6.33 11.00 21.31
CA ILE A 174 4.86 11.08 21.25
C ILE A 174 4.19 9.70 21.24
N ASN A 175 2.95 9.66 21.74
CA ASN A 175 2.12 8.44 21.76
C ASN A 175 1.34 8.24 20.44
N ASP A 176 0.67 7.09 20.32
CA ASP A 176 -0.12 6.73 19.12
C ASP A 176 -1.26 7.69 18.83
N ARG A 177 -1.91 8.25 19.86
CA ARG A 177 -3.03 9.19 19.69
C ARG A 177 -2.54 10.48 19.05
N THR A 178 -1.45 11.05 19.57
CA THR A 178 -0.82 12.25 19.01
C THR A 178 -0.30 11.98 17.60
N TYR A 179 0.35 10.84 17.38
CA TYR A 179 0.83 10.49 16.05
C TYR A 179 -0.30 10.36 15.02
N LYS A 180 -1.43 9.75 15.41
CA LYS A 180 -2.62 9.66 14.55
C LYS A 180 -3.17 11.04 14.19
N GLN A 181 -3.20 11.98 15.14
CA GLN A 181 -3.62 13.36 14.91
C GLN A 181 -2.68 14.07 13.91
N LEU A 182 -1.36 13.90 14.06
CA LEU A 182 -0.41 14.42 13.06
C LEU A 182 -0.67 13.83 11.67
N MET A 183 -1.02 12.54 11.57
CA MET A 183 -1.35 11.95 10.26
C MET A 183 -2.62 12.56 9.65
N GLU A 184 -3.61 12.95 10.45
CA GLU A 184 -4.78 13.69 9.95
C GLU A 184 -4.39 15.04 9.37
N GLU A 185 -3.60 15.82 10.11
CA GLU A 185 -3.12 17.15 9.69
C GLU A 185 -2.26 17.07 8.41
N ARG A 186 -1.47 15.98 8.29
CA ARG A 186 -0.66 15.72 7.10
C ARG A 186 -1.45 15.59 5.80
N LYS A 187 -2.74 15.23 5.85
CA LYS A 187 -3.58 15.14 4.64
C LYS A 187 -3.63 16.46 3.88
N GLU A 188 -3.78 17.54 4.61
CA GLU A 188 -3.77 18.89 4.05
C GLU A 188 -2.34 19.39 3.81
N GLU A 189 -1.44 19.15 4.75
CA GLU A 189 -0.06 19.64 4.65
C GLU A 189 0.68 19.08 3.42
N ILE A 190 0.64 17.76 3.19
CA ILE A 190 1.33 17.12 2.07
C ILE A 190 0.75 17.56 0.74
N SER A 191 -0.58 17.60 0.62
CA SER A 191 -1.23 18.00 -0.62
C SER A 191 -0.90 19.46 -0.97
N ASN A 192 -0.90 20.36 0.02
CA ASN A 192 -0.47 21.74 -0.16
C ASN A 192 1.02 21.85 -0.54
N ILE A 193 1.92 21.10 0.10
CA ILE A 193 3.35 21.08 -0.27
C ILE A 193 3.53 20.67 -1.72
N LEU A 194 2.90 19.57 -2.15
CA LEU A 194 3.02 19.02 -3.49
C LEU A 194 2.44 19.98 -4.54
N ILE A 195 1.24 20.53 -4.30
CA ILE A 195 0.59 21.47 -5.21
C ILE A 195 1.41 22.75 -5.31
N ASN A 196 1.83 23.33 -4.18
CA ASN A 196 2.65 24.55 -4.19
C ASN A 196 4.03 24.33 -4.79
N HIS A 197 4.54 23.11 -4.82
CA HIS A 197 5.79 22.78 -5.50
C HIS A 197 5.66 22.88 -7.03
N ILE A 198 4.53 22.46 -7.59
CA ILE A 198 4.32 22.40 -9.05
C ILE A 198 3.47 23.54 -9.60
N LYS A 199 2.66 24.23 -8.80
CA LYS A 199 1.80 25.32 -9.25
C LYS A 199 2.65 26.49 -9.76
N VAL A 200 2.34 27.03 -10.93
CA VAL A 200 2.96 28.27 -11.45
C VAL A 200 2.50 29.43 -10.57
N LYS A 201 3.43 30.30 -10.16
CA LYS A 201 3.07 31.52 -9.43
C LYS A 201 2.57 32.54 -10.47
N GLU A 202 1.36 33.05 -10.25
CA GLU A 202 0.87 34.25 -10.95
C GLU A 202 1.75 35.46 -10.66
#